data_AF-A0A1Q8BMZ5-F1
#
_entry.id   AF-A0A1Q8BMZ5-F1
#
_cell.length_a   1.000
_cell.length_b   1.000
_cell.length_c   1.000
_cell.angle_alpha   90.00
_cell.angle_beta   90.00
_cell.angle_gamma   90.00
#
_symmetry.space_group_name_H-M   'P 1'
#
loop_
_entity.id
_entity.type
_entity.pdbx_description
1 polymer ?
#
loop_
_entity_poly.entity_id
_entity_poly.type
_entity_poly.pdbx_seq_one_letter_code
_entity_poly.pdbx_strand_id
1 'polypeptide(L)' 'MPDVDLRVECYSGYRGEETPRRFTLGERRVEVAEVIDRWLGPDYRYFKVRGDDGAQYILRHDHESQRWELIVFTREA' A
#
# COMPACT_ATOMS: atom_id res chain seq x y z
N MET A 1 -20.26 0.30 7.30
CA MET A 1 -19.54 0.85 6.14
C MET A 1 -18.63 -0.26 5.68
N PRO A 2 -18.71 -0.78 4.43
CA PRO A 2 -17.96 -1.97 4.07
C PRO A 2 -16.47 -1.63 4.10
N ASP A 3 -15.80 -2.27 5.05
CA ASP A 3 -14.36 -2.31 5.24
C ASP A 3 -13.75 -2.86 3.95
N VAL A 4 -13.13 -1.98 3.15
CA VAL A 4 -12.34 -2.43 2.01
C VAL A 4 -11.08 -3.04 2.61
N ASP A 5 -11.11 -4.37 2.79
CA ASP A 5 -9.99 -5.15 3.29
C ASP A 5 -8.83 -5.02 2.28
N LEU A 6 -7.93 -4.08 2.55
CA LEU A 6 -6.71 -3.92 1.77
C LEU A 6 -5.66 -4.85 2.38
N ARG A 7 -5.44 -5.98 1.71
CA ARG A 7 -4.44 -6.95 2.16
C ARG A 7 -3.09 -6.63 1.52
N VAL A 8 -2.20 -5.99 2.28
CA VAL A 8 -0.84 -5.70 1.85
C VAL A 8 0.08 -6.83 2.28
N GLU A 9 0.77 -7.44 1.33
CA GLU A 9 1.86 -8.37 1.62
C GLU A 9 3.19 -7.62 1.63
N CYS A 10 3.65 -7.31 2.84
CA CYS A 10 5.03 -6.89 3.10
C CYS A 10 5.91 -8.13 3.21
N TYR A 11 6.98 -8.18 2.42
CA TYR A 11 8.02 -9.18 2.65
C TYR A 11 8.91 -8.65 3.77
N SER A 12 8.94 -9.33 4.92
CA SER A 12 9.89 -9.06 5.99
C SER A 12 11.27 -9.56 5.55
N GLY A 13 11.91 -8.80 4.65
CA GLY A 13 13.28 -9.03 4.26
C GLY A 13 14.20 -8.70 5.43
N TYR A 14 15.17 -9.58 5.70
CA TYR A 14 16.19 -9.60 6.75
C TYR A 14 17.02 -8.30 6.97
N ARG A 15 16.67 -7.17 6.34
CA ARG A 15 17.31 -5.85 6.50
C ARG A 15 16.38 -4.71 6.94
N GLY A 16 15.17 -5.02 7.40
CA GLY A 16 14.36 -4.06 8.18
C GLY A 16 13.65 -2.97 7.36
N GLU A 17 13.57 -3.12 6.03
CA GLU A 17 12.71 -2.26 5.22
C GLU A 17 11.49 -3.06 4.75
N GLU A 18 10.39 -2.90 5.49
CA GLU A 18 9.07 -3.40 5.11
C GLU A 18 8.55 -2.61 3.91
N THR A 19 8.97 -3.00 2.71
CA THR A 19 8.40 -2.48 1.47
C THR A 19 7.23 -3.35 1.03
N PRO A 20 6.05 -2.76 0.79
CA PRO A 20 4.91 -3.47 0.23
C PRO A 20 5.26 -3.96 -1.18
N ARG A 21 5.17 -5.28 -1.40
CA ARG A 21 5.47 -5.91 -2.71
C ARG A 21 4.22 -6.14 -3.54
N ARG A 22 3.10 -6.41 -2.88
CA ARG A 22 1.81 -6.59 -3.53
C ARG A 22 0.72 -6.25 -2.54
N PHE A 23 -0.39 -5.74 -3.05
CA PHE A 23 -1.57 -5.53 -2.25
C PHE A 23 -2.80 -6.01 -3.01
N THR A 24 -3.76 -6.51 -2.25
CA THR A 24 -5.04 -6.96 -2.77
C THR A 24 -6.11 -6.03 -2.22
N LEU A 25 -6.77 -5.30 -3.11
CA LEU A 25 -7.89 -4.42 -2.79
C LEU A 25 -9.17 -5.18 -3.14
N GLY A 26 -9.79 -5.84 -2.16
CA GLY A 26 -10.94 -6.70 -2.40
C GLY A 26 -10.62 -7.83 -3.38
N GLU A 27 -11.13 -7.73 -4.62
CA GLU A 27 -10.93 -8.71 -5.68
C GLU A 27 -9.76 -8.36 -6.62
N ARG A 28 -9.21 -7.14 -6.53
CA ARG A 28 -8.14 -6.68 -7.42
C ARG A 28 -6.78 -6.83 -6.75
N ARG A 29 -5.95 -7.72 -7.29
CA ARG A 29 -4.54 -7.83 -6.90
C ARG A 29 -3.68 -6.90 -7.75
N VAL A 30 -2.82 -6.13 -7.09
CA VAL A 30 -1.85 -5.25 -7.73
C VAL A 30 -0.46 -5.55 -7.20
N GLU A 31 0.48 -5.80 -8.10
CA GLU A 31 1.88 -5.96 -7.75
C GLU A 31 2.56 -4.59 -7.77
N VAL A 32 3.30 -4.30 -6.70
CA VAL A 32 4.07 -3.06 -6.56
C VAL A 32 5.35 -3.23 -7.37
N ALA A 33 5.44 -2.50 -8.47
CA ALA A 33 6.65 -2.41 -9.28
C ALA A 33 7.73 -1.60 -8.58
N GLU A 34 7.36 -0.47 -7.96
CA GLU A 34 8.31 0.41 -7.29
C GLU A 34 7.65 1.16 -6.13
N VAL A 35 8.36 1.37 -5.02
CA VAL A 35 7.90 2.27 -3.94
C VAL A 35 8.44 3.66 -4.24
N ILE A 36 7.54 4.59 -4.58
CA ILE A 36 7.90 5.97 -4.92
C ILE A 36 8.27 6.73 -3.64
N ASP A 37 7.48 6.58 -2.58
CA ASP A 37 7.70 7.34 -1.35
C ASP A 37 7.06 6.68 -0.11
N ARG A 38 7.56 7.03 1.07
CA ARG A 38 7.01 6.62 2.35
C ARG A 38 7.06 7.79 3.33
N TRP A 39 5.91 8.13 3.91
CA TRP A 39 5.83 9.20 4.91
C TRP A 39 5.12 8.68 6.16
N LEU A 40 5.79 8.80 7.31
CA LEU A 40 5.17 8.59 8.61
C LEU A 40 4.42 9.86 9.02
N GLY A 41 3.11 9.75 9.19
CA GLY A 41 2.34 10.65 10.03
C GLY A 41 2.39 10.21 11.50
N PRO A 42 1.85 11.04 12.41
CA PRO A 42 1.83 10.77 13.85
C PRO A 42 1.04 9.50 14.22
N ASP A 43 -0.06 9.20 13.52
CA ASP A 43 -0.90 8.00 13.73
C ASP A 43 -0.92 7.04 12.53
N TYR A 44 -0.69 7.59 11.34
CA TYR A 44 -0.85 6.86 10.08
C TYR A 44 0.45 6.84 9.31
N ARG A 45 0.81 5.69 8.74
CA ARG A 45 1.93 5.57 7.82
C ARG A 45 1.42 5.49 6.40
N TYR A 46 1.88 6.37 5.53
CA TYR A 46 1.50 6.37 4.13
C TYR A 46 2.63 5.85 3.26
N PHE A 47 2.27 5.12 2.22
CA PHE A 47 3.17 4.55 1.25
C PHE A 47 2.67 4.86 -0.15
N LYS A 48 3.44 5.62 -0.91
CA LYS A 48 3.20 5.85 -2.31
C LYS A 48 3.95 4.79 -3.11
N VAL A 49 3.22 3.98 -3.86
CA VAL A 49 3.75 2.88 -4.65
C VAL A 49 3.27 2.98 -6.09
N ARG A 50 4.10 2.56 -7.04
CA ARG A 50 3.72 2.34 -8.43
C ARG A 50 3.45 0.86 -8.61
N GLY A 51 2.27 0.54 -9.11
CA GLY A 51 1.92 -0.81 -9.54
C GLY A 51 2.53 -1.12 -10.91
N ASP A 52 2.63 -2.41 -11.21
CA ASP A 52 3.09 -2.92 -12.51
C ASP A 52 2.21 -2.44 -13.70
N ASP A 53 0.93 -2.17 -13.45
CA ASP A 53 0.00 -1.56 -14.43
C ASP A 53 0.35 -0.08 -14.76
N GLY A 54 1.45 0.46 -14.24
CA GLY A 54 1.86 1.87 -14.39
C GLY A 54 1.13 2.85 -13.47
N ALA A 55 0.06 2.39 -12.80
CA ALA A 55 -0.73 3.17 -11.88
C ALA A 55 0.00 3.46 -10.55
N GLN A 56 -0.26 4.62 -9.96
CA GLN A 56 0.21 5.02 -8.64
C GLN A 56 -0.87 4.80 -7.59
N TYR A 57 -0.46 4.30 -6.42
CA TYR A 57 -1.31 3.98 -5.30
C TYR A 57 -0.73 4.59 -4.03
N ILE A 58 -1.59 5.22 -3.22
CA ILE A 58 -1.22 5.71 -1.89
C ILE A 58 -1.93 4.85 -0.86
N LEU A 59 -1.17 4.00 -0.18
CA LEU A 59 -1.65 3.14 0.90
C LEU A 59 -1.47 3.86 2.23
N ARG A 60 -2.50 3.91 3.06
CA ARG A 60 -2.44 4.36 4.45
C ARG A 60 -2.51 3.14 5.35
N HIS A 61 -1.51 2.97 6.19
CA HIS A 61 -1.48 2.01 7.26
C HIS A 61 -1.83 2.69 8.58
N ASP A 62 -2.89 2.21 9.21
CA ASP A 62 -3.30 2.58 10.55
C ASP A 62 -2.59 1.69 11.56
N HIS A 63 -1.78 2.28 12.45
CA HIS A 63 -1.02 1.50 13.41
C HIS A 63 -1.90 0.94 14.53
N GLU A 64 -2.98 1.64 14.89
CA GLU A 64 -3.91 1.24 15.96
C GLU A 64 -4.73 -0.01 15.58
N SER A 65 -5.33 -0.02 14.39
CA SER A 65 -6.16 -1.11 13.88
C SER A 65 -5.38 -2.14 13.08
N GLN A 66 -4.09 -1.89 12.82
CA GLN A 66 -3.26 -2.63 11.86
C GLN A 66 -3.92 -2.79 10.47
N ARG A 67 -4.82 -1.88 10.12
CA ARG A 67 -5.55 -1.91 8.85
C ARG A 67 -4.83 -1.08 7.81
N TRP A 68 -4.97 -1.50 6.57
CA TRP A 68 -4.53 -0.71 5.45
C TRP A 68 -5.73 -0.19 4.67
N GLU A 69 -5.61 1.02 4.13
CA GLU A 69 -6.60 1.68 3.31
C GLU A 69 -5.93 2.25 2.07
N LEU A 70 -6.61 2.20 0.93
CA LEU A 70 -6.18 2.90 -0.28
C LEU A 70 -6.77 4.31 -0.27
N ILE A 71 -5.92 5.33 -0.23
CA ILE A 71 -6.33 6.74 -0.21
C ILE A 71 -6.45 7.30 -1.62
N VAL A 72 -5.47 7.00 -2.48
CA VAL A 72 -5.43 7.52 -3.85
C VAL A 72 -5.04 6.42 -4.82
N PHE A 73 -5.75 6.36 -5.94
CA PHE A 73 -5.44 5.57 -7.11
C PHE A 73 -5.39 6.49 -8.33
N THR A 74 -4.23 6.58 -8.96
CA THR A 74 -4.03 7.30 -10.22
C THR A 74 -3.55 6.31 -11.27
N ARG A 75 -4.33 6.12 -12.33
CA ARG A 75 -3.90 5.37 -13.50
C ARG A 75 -3.75 6.35 -14.65
N GLU A 76 -2.51 6.54 -15.08
CA GLU A 76 -2.20 7.27 -16.30
C GLU A 76 -2.47 6.28 -17.45
N ALA A 77 -3.31 6.65 -18.42
CA ALA A 77 -3.77 5.78 -19.52
C ALA A 77 -2.93 5.97 -20.79
#